data_AF-A0A963ANF6-F1
#
_entry.id   AF-A0A963ANF6-F1
#
_cell.length_a   1.000
_cell.length_b   1.000
_cell.length_c   1.000
_cell.angle_alpha   90.00
_cell.angle_beta   90.00
_cell.angle_gamma   90.00
#
_symmetry.space_group_name_H-M   'P 1'
#
loop_
_entity.id
_entity.type
_entity.pdbx_description
1 polymer ?
#
loop_
_entity_poly.entity_id
_entity_poly.type
_entity_poly.pdbx_seq_one_letter_code
_entity_poly.pdbx_strand_id
1 'polypeptide(L)'
;KIGEFLVLVLVRQAAPIITALVLIGRSGSVLVDEIGHLATSGQLRTLRSHGIDPMDLITTPRAWAMGIAALLLTVLFTHIALWTGFLSASLSGMVRQPALELLHAVFASMSLRDHLLLVFKPLLIGYVIAYVSIWLGMRVRPGVGGVRRVLPTAFVSALLATFIIGTGVSAIL
;
A
#
# COMPACT_ATOMS: atom_id res chain seq x y z
N LYS A 1 15.64 -19.22 14.58
CA LYS A 1 15.89 -17.96 15.33
C LYS A 1 16.07 -16.73 14.44
N ILE A 2 17.12 -16.60 13.61
CA ILE A 2 17.26 -15.43 12.72
C ILE A 2 16.14 -15.39 11.66
N GLY A 3 15.78 -16.54 11.07
CA GLY A 3 14.67 -16.65 10.11
C GLY A 3 13.31 -16.22 10.69
N GLU A 4 12.96 -16.69 11.88
CA GLU A 4 11.71 -16.31 12.57
C GLU A 4 11.64 -14.81 12.84
N PHE A 5 12.73 -14.20 13.31
CA PHE A 5 12.80 -12.76 13.55
C PHE A 5 12.62 -11.98 12.23
N LEU A 6 13.25 -12.45 11.16
CA LEU A 6 13.14 -11.83 9.84
C LEU A 6 11.72 -11.93 9.29
N VAL A 7 11.05 -13.08 9.43
CA VAL A 7 9.64 -13.23 9.03
C VAL A 7 8.73 -12.32 9.85
N LEU A 8 8.88 -12.31 11.17
CA LEU A 8 8.02 -11.53 12.05
C LEU A 8 8.14 -10.02 11.79
N VAL A 9 9.36 -9.51 11.66
CA VAL A 9 9.60 -8.07 11.54
C VAL A 9 9.47 -7.61 10.08
N LEU A 10 10.14 -8.30 9.15
CA LEU A 10 10.19 -7.87 7.76
C LEU A 10 8.86 -8.16 7.05
N VAL A 11 8.41 -9.42 7.09
CA VAL A 11 7.29 -9.89 6.27
C VAL A 11 5.95 -9.42 6.85
N ARG A 12 5.72 -9.53 8.17
CA ARG A 12 4.43 -9.15 8.76
C ARG A 12 4.25 -7.65 8.96
N GLN A 13 5.32 -6.88 9.20
CA GLN A 13 5.20 -5.48 9.60
C GLN A 13 5.88 -4.51 8.63
N ALA A 14 7.20 -4.61 8.46
CA ALA A 14 7.96 -3.59 7.74
C ALA A 14 7.57 -3.52 6.26
N ALA A 15 7.48 -4.67 5.59
CA ALA A 15 7.21 -4.70 4.15
C ALA A 15 5.86 -4.05 3.79
N PRO A 16 4.70 -4.44 4.37
CA PRO A 16 3.42 -3.80 4.03
C PRO A 16 3.38 -2.31 4.34
N ILE A 17 4.04 -1.84 5.41
CA ILE A 17 4.02 -0.42 5.79
C ILE A 17 4.89 0.41 4.84
N ILE A 18 6.08 -0.08 4.50
CA ILE A 18 7.01 0.63 3.61
C ILE A 18 6.43 0.69 2.20
N THR A 19 5.89 -0.41 1.68
CA THR A 19 5.27 -0.43 0.34
C THR A 19 4.05 0.46 0.29
N ALA A 20 3.24 0.51 1.35
CA ALA A 20 2.12 1.44 1.44
C ALA A 20 2.56 2.90 1.44
N LEU A 21 3.64 3.25 2.14
CA LEU A 21 4.18 4.61 2.15
C LEU A 21 4.60 5.06 0.74
N VAL A 22 5.30 4.18 0.01
CA VAL A 22 5.68 4.41 -1.40
C VAL A 22 4.45 4.57 -2.28
N LEU A 23 3.44 3.71 -2.08
CA LEU A 23 2.21 3.73 -2.86
C LEU A 23 1.40 5.01 -2.63
N ILE A 24 1.25 5.46 -1.39
CA ILE A 24 0.60 6.73 -1.03
C ILE A 24 1.35 7.89 -1.69
N GLY A 25 2.67 7.94 -1.53
CA GLY A 25 3.50 9.05 -2.02
C GLY A 25 3.43 9.24 -3.53
N ARG A 26 3.51 8.16 -4.30
CA ARG A 26 3.51 8.22 -5.77
C ARG A 26 2.10 8.10 -6.34
N SER A 27 1.49 6.93 -6.22
CA SER A 27 0.20 6.63 -6.88
C SER A 27 -0.98 7.29 -6.16
N GLY A 28 -0.94 7.37 -4.83
CA GLY A 28 -1.97 8.06 -4.04
C GLY A 28 -2.04 9.55 -4.35
N SER A 29 -0.89 10.22 -4.49
CA SER A 29 -0.80 11.64 -4.89
C SER A 29 -1.34 11.90 -6.30
N VAL A 30 -0.96 11.06 -7.27
CA VAL A 30 -1.46 11.14 -8.65
C VAL A 30 -2.97 10.95 -8.68
N LEU A 31 -3.49 10.01 -7.89
CA LEU A 31 -4.92 9.76 -7.79
C LEU A 31 -5.68 10.95 -7.21
N VAL A 32 -5.16 11.60 -6.17
CA VAL A 32 -5.76 12.84 -5.61
C VAL A 32 -5.75 13.95 -6.65
N ASP A 33 -4.67 14.10 -7.41
CA ASP A 33 -4.53 15.13 -8.44
C ASP A 33 -5.51 14.95 -9.60
N GLU A 34 -5.61 13.73 -10.13
CA GLU A 34 -6.51 13.41 -11.21
C GLU A 34 -7.98 13.61 -10.81
N ILE A 35 -8.39 13.08 -9.65
CA ILE A 35 -9.75 13.27 -9.13
C ILE A 35 -10.02 14.74 -8.79
N GLY A 36 -9.03 15.43 -8.23
CA GLY A 36 -9.11 16.86 -7.94
C GLY A 36 -9.34 17.68 -9.22
N HIS A 37 -8.67 17.32 -10.31
CA HIS A 37 -8.88 17.94 -11.62
C HIS A 37 -10.29 17.63 -12.17
N LEU A 38 -10.79 16.40 -12.02
CA LEU A 38 -12.17 16.05 -12.40
C LEU A 38 -13.22 16.82 -11.59
N ALA A 39 -12.92 17.09 -10.31
CA ALA A 39 -13.78 17.87 -9.43
C ALA A 39 -13.82 19.36 -9.83
N THR A 40 -12.65 19.98 -10.08
CA THR A 40 -12.57 21.41 -10.42
C THR A 40 -13.03 21.71 -11.84
N SER A 41 -12.86 20.79 -12.78
CA SER A 41 -13.38 20.89 -14.15
C SER A 41 -14.89 20.69 -14.26
N GLY A 42 -15.56 20.30 -13.15
CA GLY A 42 -16.99 20.08 -13.11
C GLY A 42 -17.46 18.75 -13.72
N GLN A 43 -16.55 17.90 -14.20
CA GLN A 43 -16.91 16.60 -14.80
C GLN A 43 -17.64 15.69 -13.80
N LEU A 44 -17.27 15.73 -12.51
CA LEU A 44 -18.01 14.98 -11.47
C LEU A 44 -19.47 15.45 -11.32
N ARG A 45 -19.73 16.74 -11.52
CA ARG A 45 -21.11 17.28 -11.49
C ARG A 45 -21.89 16.85 -12.73
N THR A 46 -21.22 16.80 -13.89
CA THR A 46 -21.81 16.31 -15.13
C THR A 46 -22.19 14.84 -15.02
N LEU A 47 -21.35 13.99 -14.40
CA LEU A 47 -21.71 12.59 -14.16
C LEU A 47 -22.96 12.47 -13.29
N ARG A 48 -23.05 13.27 -12.22
CA ARG A 48 -24.24 13.31 -11.35
C ARG A 48 -25.49 13.80 -12.06
N SER A 49 -25.39 14.73 -13.02
CA SER A 49 -26.55 15.17 -13.80
C SER A 49 -27.07 14.09 -14.76
N HIS A 50 -26.25 13.10 -15.09
CA HIS A 50 -26.67 11.91 -15.86
C HIS A 50 -27.19 10.78 -14.96
N GLY A 51 -27.36 11.02 -13.66
CA GLY A 51 -27.84 10.01 -12.70
C GLY A 51 -26.79 8.98 -12.31
N ILE A 52 -25.51 9.19 -12.65
CA ILE A 52 -24.41 8.27 -12.34
C ILE A 52 -23.69 8.75 -11.08
N ASP A 53 -23.54 7.89 -10.07
CA ASP A 53 -22.71 8.21 -8.91
C ASP A 53 -21.21 8.04 -9.28
N PRO A 54 -20.43 9.14 -9.29
CA PRO A 54 -19.00 9.06 -9.56
C PRO A 54 -18.24 8.25 -8.49
N MET A 55 -18.77 8.12 -7.27
CA MET A 55 -18.12 7.33 -6.23
C MET A 55 -18.01 5.87 -6.67
N ASP A 56 -19.12 5.25 -7.07
CA ASP A 56 -19.12 3.82 -7.43
C ASP A 56 -18.37 3.54 -8.72
N LEU A 57 -18.54 4.42 -9.72
CA LEU A 57 -17.93 4.27 -11.04
C LEU A 57 -16.40 4.38 -10.98
N ILE A 58 -15.88 5.35 -10.22
CA ILE A 58 -14.45 5.67 -10.21
C ILE A 58 -13.73 4.88 -9.12
N THR A 59 -14.33 4.74 -7.94
CA THR A 59 -13.67 4.15 -6.77
C THR A 59 -13.46 2.66 -6.92
N THR A 60 -14.48 1.92 -7.36
CA THR A 60 -14.43 0.45 -7.42
C THR A 60 -13.27 -0.07 -8.27
N PRO A 61 -13.12 0.29 -9.56
CA PRO A 61 -12.04 -0.24 -10.39
C PRO A 61 -10.65 0.21 -9.89
N ARG A 62 -10.54 1.45 -9.41
CA ARG A 62 -9.26 2.01 -8.95
C ARG A 62 -8.82 1.44 -7.61
N ALA A 63 -9.76 1.15 -6.71
CA ALA A 63 -9.47 0.54 -5.42
C ALA A 63 -8.99 -0.91 -5.56
N TRP A 64 -9.58 -1.68 -6.47
CA TRP A 64 -9.06 -3.00 -6.83
C TRP A 64 -7.68 -2.92 -7.48
N ALA A 65 -7.48 -1.99 -8.43
CA ALA A 65 -6.17 -1.80 -9.05
C ALA A 65 -5.08 -1.45 -8.03
N MET A 66 -5.36 -0.54 -7.08
CA MET A 66 -4.42 -0.19 -6.02
C MET A 66 -4.20 -1.33 -5.01
N GLY A 67 -5.24 -2.10 -4.68
CA GLY A 67 -5.12 -3.29 -3.82
C GLY A 67 -4.20 -4.34 -4.42
N ILE A 68 -4.40 -4.67 -5.70
CA ILE A 68 -3.55 -5.63 -6.42
C ILE A 68 -2.13 -5.09 -6.56
N ALA A 69 -1.97 -3.80 -6.89
CA ALA A 69 -0.65 -3.18 -6.97
C ALA A 69 0.09 -3.20 -5.63
N ALA A 70 -0.59 -2.93 -4.51
CA ALA A 70 -0.02 -3.00 -3.17
C ALA A 70 0.44 -4.42 -2.81
N LEU A 71 -0.35 -5.44 -3.16
CA LEU A 71 0.00 -6.84 -2.98
C LEU A 71 1.29 -7.20 -3.74
N LEU A 72 1.31 -6.93 -5.05
CA LEU A 72 2.47 -7.24 -5.89
C LEU A 72 3.72 -6.49 -5.43
N LEU A 73 3.58 -5.21 -5.08
CA LEU A 73 4.68 -4.40 -4.59
C LEU A 73 5.23 -4.93 -3.27
N THR A 74 4.36 -5.41 -2.37
CA THR A 74 4.77 -6.00 -1.09
C THR A 74 5.55 -7.29 -1.30
N VAL A 75 5.07 -8.18 -2.17
CA VAL A 75 5.78 -9.42 -2.51
C VAL A 75 7.15 -9.11 -3.15
N LEU A 76 7.21 -8.16 -4.09
CA LEU A 76 8.49 -7.75 -4.69
C LEU A 76 9.44 -7.16 -3.66
N PHE A 77 8.94 -6.29 -2.79
CA PHE A 77 9.73 -5.68 -1.73
C PHE A 77 10.29 -6.72 -0.77
N THR A 78 9.49 -7.71 -0.33
CA THR A 78 9.98 -8.78 0.55
C THR A 78 11.07 -9.60 -0.12
N HIS A 79 10.91 -9.95 -1.41
CA HIS A 79 11.94 -10.71 -2.13
C HIS A 79 13.25 -9.93 -2.25
N ILE A 80 13.19 -8.67 -2.67
CA ILE A 80 14.38 -7.82 -2.82
C ILE A 80 15.03 -7.59 -1.45
N ALA A 81 14.26 -7.32 -0.41
CA ALA A 81 14.78 -7.10 0.93
C ALA A 81 15.49 -8.34 1.50
N LEU A 82 14.97 -9.56 1.25
CA LEU A 82 15.63 -10.81 1.62
C LEU A 82 16.95 -10.99 0.87
N TRP A 83 16.95 -10.75 -0.45
CA TRP A 83 18.16 -10.85 -1.28
C TRP A 83 19.25 -9.85 -0.87
N THR A 84 18.87 -8.58 -0.68
CA THR A 84 19.80 -7.54 -0.22
C THR A 84 20.31 -7.84 1.18
N GLY A 85 19.45 -8.30 2.10
CA GLY A 85 19.86 -8.70 3.45
C GLY A 85 20.86 -9.86 3.44
N PHE A 86 20.65 -10.86 2.59
CA PHE A 86 21.61 -11.96 2.38
C PHE A 86 22.94 -11.45 1.84
N LEU A 87 22.91 -10.63 0.78
CA LEU A 87 24.12 -10.09 0.16
C LEU A 87 24.95 -9.29 1.17
N SER A 88 24.31 -8.42 1.96
CA SER A 88 24.98 -7.66 3.02
C SER A 88 25.59 -8.57 4.09
N ALA A 89 24.87 -9.61 4.54
CA ALA A 89 25.38 -10.54 5.54
C ALA A 89 26.55 -11.40 5.04
N SER A 90 26.53 -11.78 3.75
CA SER A 90 27.62 -12.51 3.09
C SER A 90 28.86 -11.64 2.94
N LEU A 91 28.72 -10.36 2.56
CA LEU A 91 29.84 -9.43 2.41
C LEU A 91 30.49 -9.10 3.75
N SER A 92 29.73 -9.05 4.85
CA SER A 92 30.26 -8.87 6.20
C SER A 92 30.89 -10.14 6.79
N GLY A 93 30.90 -11.26 6.07
CA GLY A 93 31.48 -12.52 6.52
C GLY A 93 30.72 -13.23 7.65
N MET A 94 29.52 -12.75 8.00
CA MET A 94 28.67 -13.32 9.06
C MET A 94 27.95 -14.59 8.61
N VAL A 95 27.76 -14.79 7.32
CA VAL A 95 27.05 -15.95 6.74
C VAL A 95 27.88 -16.52 5.60
N ARG A 96 28.19 -17.83 5.69
CA ARG A 96 28.83 -18.62 4.61
C ARG A 96 27.85 -19.58 3.91
N GLN A 97 26.59 -19.61 4.37
CA GLN A 97 25.56 -20.47 3.82
C GLN A 97 25.04 -19.95 2.48
N PRO A 98 24.59 -20.82 1.57
CA PRO A 98 24.00 -20.42 0.30
C PRO A 98 22.65 -19.71 0.49
N ALA A 99 22.34 -18.74 -0.37
CA ALA A 99 21.10 -17.95 -0.33
C ALA A 99 19.81 -18.79 -0.29
N LEU A 100 19.85 -19.95 -0.95
CA LEU A 100 18.73 -20.89 -1.03
C LEU A 100 18.40 -21.52 0.33
N GLU A 101 19.39 -21.76 1.20
CA GLU A 101 19.13 -22.28 2.55
C GLU A 101 18.44 -21.23 3.43
N LEU A 102 18.79 -19.95 3.26
CA LEU A 102 18.11 -18.86 3.97
C LEU A 102 16.66 -18.70 3.52
N LEU A 103 16.40 -18.79 2.20
CA LEU A 103 15.03 -18.78 1.67
C LEU A 103 14.24 -19.99 2.18
N HIS A 104 14.81 -21.20 2.15
CA HIS A 104 14.15 -22.39 2.70
C HIS A 104 13.86 -22.24 4.20
N ALA A 105 14.78 -21.68 4.98
CA ALA A 105 14.56 -21.43 6.41
C ALA A 105 13.45 -20.39 6.65
N VAL A 106 13.32 -19.37 5.80
CA VAL A 106 12.24 -18.39 5.85
C VAL A 106 10.90 -19.04 5.52
N PHE A 107 10.80 -19.78 4.42
CA PHE A 107 9.55 -20.46 4.02
C PHE A 107 9.13 -21.54 5.01
N ALA A 108 10.07 -22.33 5.53
CA ALA A 108 9.80 -23.34 6.56
C ALA A 108 9.34 -22.73 7.89
N SER A 109 9.71 -21.48 8.15
CA SER A 109 9.30 -20.73 9.34
C SER A 109 7.94 -20.02 9.18
N MET A 110 7.39 -19.93 7.96
CA MET A 110 6.12 -19.24 7.73
C MET A 110 4.93 -20.16 8.03
N SER A 111 4.07 -19.71 8.94
CA SER A 111 2.78 -20.32 9.19
C SER A 111 1.82 -20.05 8.02
N LEU A 112 0.75 -20.85 7.91
CA LEU A 112 -0.38 -20.56 7.03
C LEU A 112 -0.96 -19.16 7.31
N ARG A 113 -0.95 -18.71 8.57
CA ARG A 113 -1.39 -17.36 8.96
C ARG A 113 -0.51 -16.27 8.37
N ASP A 114 0.80 -16.48 8.30
CA ASP A 114 1.74 -15.50 7.75
C ASP A 114 1.54 -15.33 6.24
N HIS A 115 1.22 -16.43 5.53
CA HIS A 115 0.87 -16.38 4.12
C HIS A 115 -0.44 -15.59 3.88
N LEU A 116 -1.46 -15.83 4.70
CA LEU A 116 -2.72 -15.08 4.61
C LEU A 116 -2.50 -13.59 4.91
N LEU A 117 -1.73 -13.27 5.94
CA LEU A 117 -1.37 -11.88 6.25
C LEU A 117 -0.62 -11.21 5.10
N LEU A 118 0.33 -11.92 4.48
CA LEU A 118 1.10 -11.39 3.36
C LEU A 118 0.22 -11.05 2.14
N VAL A 119 -0.91 -11.73 1.96
CA VAL A 119 -1.84 -11.47 0.85
C VAL A 119 -2.91 -10.44 1.22
N PHE A 120 -3.65 -10.68 2.31
CA PHE A 120 -4.83 -9.88 2.65
C PHE A 120 -4.48 -8.49 3.17
N LYS A 121 -3.41 -8.37 3.98
CA LYS A 121 -3.03 -7.08 4.58
C LYS A 121 -2.69 -6.03 3.52
N PRO A 122 -1.75 -6.25 2.57
CA PRO A 122 -1.44 -5.24 1.57
C PRO A 122 -2.60 -4.98 0.61
N LEU A 123 -3.44 -5.97 0.31
CA LEU A 123 -4.61 -5.79 -0.55
C LEU A 123 -5.62 -4.81 0.07
N LEU A 124 -5.94 -4.98 1.36
CA LEU A 124 -6.82 -4.06 2.09
C LEU A 124 -6.21 -2.67 2.24
N ILE A 125 -4.91 -2.60 2.52
CA ILE A 125 -4.18 -1.32 2.60
C ILE A 125 -4.28 -0.57 1.28
N GLY A 126 -4.00 -1.22 0.14
CA GLY A 126 -4.11 -0.59 -1.18
C GLY A 126 -5.52 -0.10 -1.50
N TYR A 127 -6.54 -0.88 -1.14
CA TYR A 127 -7.95 -0.50 -1.30
C TYR A 127 -8.28 0.78 -0.53
N VAL A 128 -7.83 0.86 0.73
CA VAL A 128 -8.10 2.01 1.61
C VAL A 128 -7.38 3.25 1.14
N ILE A 129 -6.13 3.12 0.70
CA ILE A 129 -5.38 4.25 0.14
C ILE A 129 -6.16 4.85 -1.04
N ALA A 130 -6.66 4.00 -1.95
CA ALA A 130 -7.47 4.47 -3.08
C ALA A 130 -8.74 5.19 -2.62
N TYR A 131 -9.48 4.59 -1.68
CA TYR A 131 -10.72 5.16 -1.16
C TYR A 131 -10.50 6.54 -0.54
N VAL A 132 -9.49 6.67 0.33
CA VAL A 132 -9.15 7.93 1.00
C VAL A 132 -8.69 8.97 -0.02
N SER A 133 -7.80 8.60 -0.96
CA SER A 133 -7.34 9.50 -2.02
C SER A 133 -8.48 10.03 -2.89
N ILE A 134 -9.40 9.17 -3.31
CA ILE A 134 -10.54 9.57 -4.14
C ILE A 134 -11.51 10.45 -3.35
N TRP A 135 -11.81 10.08 -2.10
CA TRP A 135 -12.70 10.86 -1.25
C TRP A 135 -12.18 12.27 -0.98
N LEU A 136 -10.89 12.44 -0.69
CA LEU A 136 -10.28 13.76 -0.53
C LEU A 136 -10.16 14.50 -1.87
N GLY A 137 -9.81 13.81 -2.96
CA GLY A 137 -9.74 14.38 -4.31
C GLY A 137 -11.07 15.01 -4.74
N MET A 138 -12.20 14.35 -4.47
CA MET A 138 -13.53 14.87 -4.81
C MET A 138 -13.95 16.11 -4.02
N ARG A 139 -13.27 16.40 -2.89
CA ARG A 139 -13.56 17.57 -2.05
C ARG A 139 -12.78 18.82 -2.48
N VAL A 140 -11.90 18.71 -3.47
CA VAL A 140 -11.16 19.85 -4.02
C VAL A 140 -12.15 20.85 -4.61
N ARG A 141 -11.99 22.13 -4.25
CA ARG A 141 -12.79 23.24 -4.76
C ARG A 141 -12.00 24.04 -5.81
N PRO A 142 -12.67 24.60 -6.83
CA PRO A 142 -12.03 25.53 -7.75
C PRO A 142 -11.58 26.81 -7.01
N GLY A 143 -10.34 27.23 -7.20
CA GLY A 143 -9.76 28.43 -6.57
C GLY A 143 -8.23 28.38 -6.40
N VAL A 144 -7.65 29.47 -5.88
CA VAL A 144 -6.20 29.62 -5.66
C VAL A 144 -5.75 28.64 -4.57
N GLY A 145 -4.91 27.66 -4.94
CA GLY A 145 -4.42 26.60 -4.06
C GLY A 145 -4.91 25.18 -4.43
N GLY A 146 -6.02 25.07 -5.18
CA GLY A 146 -6.51 23.86 -5.86
C GLY A 146 -6.24 22.51 -5.18
N VAL A 147 -5.79 21.53 -5.96
CA VAL A 147 -5.45 20.18 -5.51
C VAL A 147 -4.25 20.17 -4.54
N ARG A 148 -3.26 21.04 -4.78
CA ARG A 148 -2.00 21.09 -4.01
C ARG A 148 -2.23 21.34 -2.52
N ARG A 149 -3.31 22.04 -2.14
CA ARG A 149 -3.66 22.27 -0.73
C ARG A 149 -4.22 21.01 -0.04
N VAL A 150 -4.88 20.13 -0.80
CA VAL A 150 -5.50 18.91 -0.28
C VAL A 150 -4.50 17.75 -0.23
N LEU A 151 -3.50 17.73 -1.13
CA LEU A 151 -2.49 16.66 -1.24
C LEU A 151 -1.86 16.26 0.11
N PRO A 152 -1.33 17.19 0.94
CA PRO A 152 -0.71 16.83 2.21
C PRO A 152 -1.71 16.22 3.19
N THR A 153 -2.94 16.73 3.21
CA THR A 153 -4.01 16.20 4.07
C THR A 153 -4.42 14.79 3.62
N ALA A 154 -4.46 14.55 2.31
CA ALA A 154 -4.76 13.23 1.75
C ALA A 154 -3.65 12.23 2.08
N PHE A 155 -2.39 12.63 1.96
CA PHE A 155 -1.24 11.81 2.32
C PHE A 155 -1.30 11.38 3.79
N VAL A 156 -1.48 12.33 4.71
CA VAL A 156 -1.55 12.04 6.16
C VAL A 156 -2.77 11.18 6.49
N SER A 157 -3.93 11.46 5.88
CA SER A 157 -5.15 10.68 6.11
C SER A 157 -5.00 9.24 5.62
N ALA A 158 -4.42 9.04 4.45
CA ALA A 158 -4.17 7.71 3.89
C ALA A 158 -3.14 6.93 4.72
N LEU A 159 -2.11 7.60 5.23
CA LEU A 159 -1.10 7.02 6.10
C LEU A 159 -1.71 6.55 7.43
N LEU A 160 -2.51 7.41 8.08
CA LEU A 160 -3.21 7.07 9.32
C LEU A 160 -4.19 5.91 9.11
N ALA A 161 -4.99 5.95 8.04
CA ALA A 161 -5.93 4.88 7.71
C ALA A 161 -5.21 3.55 7.46
N THR A 162 -4.09 3.59 6.74
CA THR A 162 -3.23 2.42 6.51
C THR A 162 -2.70 1.84 7.82
N PHE A 163 -2.26 2.69 8.76
CA PHE A 163 -1.73 2.22 10.04
C PHE A 163 -2.82 1.55 10.88
N ILE A 164 -4.00 2.16 10.97
CA ILE A 164 -5.14 1.61 11.72
C ILE A 164 -5.59 0.25 11.15
N ILE A 165 -5.69 0.15 9.83
CA ILE A 165 -6.13 -1.10 9.19
C ILE A 165 -5.02 -2.14 9.24
N GLY A 166 -3.76 -1.74 9.06
CA GLY A 166 -2.62 -2.62 9.16
C GLY A 166 -2.48 -3.25 10.54
N THR A 167 -2.70 -2.50 11.61
CA THR A 167 -2.71 -3.03 12.98
C THR A 167 -3.95 -3.86 13.26
N GLY A 168 -5.13 -3.41 12.81
CA GLY A 168 -6.39 -4.16 12.96
C GLY A 168 -6.34 -5.55 12.32
N VAL A 169 -5.88 -5.64 11.06
CA VAL A 169 -5.71 -6.93 10.36
C VAL A 169 -4.69 -7.80 11.09
N SER A 170 -3.60 -7.23 11.56
CA SER A 170 -2.56 -7.96 12.30
C SER A 170 -3.00 -8.42 13.70
N ALA A 171 -4.03 -7.81 14.28
CA ALA A 171 -4.58 -8.21 15.58
C ALA A 171 -5.56 -9.38 15.46
N ILE A 172 -6.24 -9.50 14.31
CA ILE A 172 -7.24 -10.55 14.04
C ILE A 172 -6.57 -11.86 13.58
N LEU A 173 -5.49 -11.77 12.80
CA LEU A 173 -4.78 -12.89 12.16
C LEU A 173 -3.42 -13.20 12.82
#